data_AF-A0A8J7PLC6-F1
#
_entry.id   AF-A0A8J7PLC6-F1
#
_cell.length_a   1.000
_cell.length_b   1.000
_cell.length_c   1.000
_cell.angle_alpha   90.00
_cell.angle_beta   90.00
_cell.angle_gamma   90.00
#
_symmetry.space_group_name_H-M   'P 1'
#
loop_
_entity.id
_entity.type
_entity.pdbx_description
1 polymer ?
#
loop_
_entity_poly.entity_id
_entity_poly.type
_entity_poly.pdbx_seq_one_letter_code
_entity_poly.pdbx_strand_id
1 'polypeptide(L)'
;MSDDSPIEIILELPELLKEPVALPDGDVVDIGDYVEHRTFGVGQIYRIATYHDHLGILLCVEYPNGEDRMLCLDVVKKVNPENEKIL
;
A
#
# COMPACT_ATOMS: atom_id res chain seq x y z
N MET A 1 -4.25 -36.27 26.69
CA MET A 1 -4.00 -36.49 25.25
C MET A 1 -3.92 -35.11 24.65
N SER A 2 -2.70 -34.62 24.45
CA SER A 2 -2.47 -33.32 23.80
C SER A 2 -2.57 -33.57 22.30
N ASP A 3 -3.40 -32.78 21.61
CA ASP A 3 -3.56 -32.87 20.16
C ASP A 3 -2.31 -32.30 19.49
N ASP A 4 -1.38 -33.18 19.09
CA ASP A 4 -0.10 -32.87 18.43
C ASP A 4 -0.25 -32.74 16.90
N SER A 5 -1.47 -32.48 16.41
CA SER A 5 -1.71 -32.31 14.98
C SER A 5 -0.93 -31.11 14.44
N PRO A 6 -0.17 -31.26 13.32
CA PRO A 6 0.55 -30.14 12.73
C PRO A 6 -0.45 -29.08 12.28
N ILE A 7 -0.21 -27.83 12.69
CA ILE A 7 -0.99 -26.68 12.23
C ILE A 7 -0.60 -26.43 10.77
N GLU A 8 -1.52 -26.69 9.85
CA GLU A 8 -1.39 -26.25 8.45
C GLU A 8 -1.72 -24.75 8.37
N ILE A 9 -0.70 -23.95 8.05
CA ILE A 9 -0.86 -22.52 7.74
C ILE A 9 -0.87 -22.40 6.22
N ILE A 10 -2.04 -22.08 5.64
CA ILE A 10 -2.15 -21.76 4.22
C ILE A 10 -1.76 -20.29 4.04
N LEU A 11 -0.63 -20.05 3.37
CA LEU A 11 -0.15 -18.72 3.01
C LEU A 11 -0.62 -18.43 1.57
N GLU A 12 -1.60 -17.54 1.42
CA GLU A 12 -1.99 -17.03 0.10
C GLU A 12 -1.07 -15.85 -0.29
N LEU A 13 -0.50 -15.94 -1.49
CA LEU A 13 0.27 -14.83 -2.06
C LEU A 13 -0.70 -13.77 -2.57
N PRO A 14 -0.46 -12.48 -2.30
CA PRO A 14 -1.31 -11.43 -2.83
C PRO A 14 -1.20 -11.33 -4.34
N GLU A 15 -2.32 -11.03 -5.00
CA GLU A 15 -2.32 -10.70 -6.43
C GLU A 15 -1.66 -9.34 -6.64
N LEU A 16 -0.78 -9.24 -7.63
CA LEU A 16 -0.17 -7.97 -8.03
C LEU A 16 -1.04 -7.26 -9.04
N LEU A 17 -1.52 -6.08 -8.68
CA LEU A 17 -2.30 -5.24 -9.58
C LEU A 17 -1.35 -4.38 -10.41
N LYS A 18 -1.62 -4.31 -11.72
CA LYS A 18 -0.87 -3.47 -12.68
C LYS A 18 -1.64 -2.23 -13.12
N GLU A 19 -2.93 -2.18 -12.79
CA GLU A 19 -3.82 -1.10 -13.16
C GLU A 19 -3.90 -0.08 -12.01
N PRO A 20 -4.14 1.21 -12.32
CA PRO A 20 -4.36 2.24 -11.31
C PRO A 20 -5.55 1.94 -10.39
N VAL A 21 -5.50 2.45 -9.17
CA VAL A 21 -6.51 2.24 -8.13
C VAL A 21 -7.08 3.57 -7.65
N ALA A 22 -8.39 3.60 -7.42
CA ALA A 22 -9.07 4.75 -6.84
C ALA A 22 -8.93 4.77 -5.31
N LEU A 23 -8.50 5.89 -4.76
CA LEU A 23 -8.54 6.22 -3.35
C LEU A 23 -9.98 6.59 -2.92
N PRO A 24 -10.31 6.55 -1.62
CA PRO A 24 -11.66 6.86 -1.13
C PRO A 24 -12.11 8.31 -1.38
N ASP A 25 -11.18 9.23 -1.57
CA ASP A 25 -11.46 10.64 -1.90
C ASP A 25 -11.73 10.86 -3.40
N GLY A 26 -11.60 9.82 -4.22
CA GLY A 26 -11.83 9.83 -5.66
C GLY A 26 -10.57 10.04 -6.50
N ASP A 27 -9.42 10.31 -5.89
CA ASP A 27 -8.14 10.36 -6.61
C ASP A 27 -7.75 8.97 -7.12
N VAL A 28 -6.99 8.93 -8.21
CA VAL A 28 -6.47 7.67 -8.77
C VAL A 28 -4.96 7.65 -8.61
N VAL A 29 -4.43 6.56 -8.04
CA VAL A 29 -2.99 6.32 -7.86
C VAL A 29 -2.52 5.15 -8.70
N ASP A 30 -1.29 5.26 -9.20
CA ASP A 30 -0.59 4.20 -9.93
C ASP A 30 0.83 3.99 -9.37
N ILE A 31 1.50 2.93 -9.81
CA ILE A 31 2.91 2.69 -9.51
C ILE A 31 3.74 3.88 -10.03
N GLY A 32 4.57 4.43 -9.14
CA GLY A 32 5.38 5.61 -9.39
C GLY A 32 4.78 6.91 -8.85
N ASP A 33 3.48 6.94 -8.53
CA ASP A 33 2.87 8.08 -7.86
C ASP A 33 3.35 8.23 -6.42
N TYR A 34 3.23 9.45 -5.90
CA TYR A 34 3.55 9.78 -4.52
C TYR A 34 2.29 9.90 -3.68
N VAL A 35 2.39 9.40 -2.45
CA VAL A 35 1.31 9.48 -1.46
C VAL A 35 1.86 9.96 -0.12
N GLU A 36 1.04 10.70 0.61
CA GLU A 36 1.33 11.13 1.98
C GLU A 36 0.58 10.25 2.99
N HIS A 37 1.31 9.71 3.96
CA HIS A 37 0.76 9.10 5.16
C HIS A 37 1.04 9.99 6.38
N ARG A 38 0.04 10.19 7.25
CA ARG A 38 0.11 11.12 8.39
C ARG A 38 1.33 10.93 9.30
N THR A 39 1.79 9.69 9.49
CA THR A 39 2.93 9.38 10.38
C THR A 39 4.26 9.30 9.65
N PHE A 40 4.26 8.86 8.39
CA PHE A 40 5.49 8.51 7.67
C PHE A 40 5.91 9.58 6.66
N GLY A 41 5.03 10.56 6.39
CA GLY A 41 5.24 11.60 5.40
C GLY A 41 4.99 11.09 3.99
N VAL A 42 5.74 11.63 3.04
CA VAL A 42 5.59 11.36 1.61
C VAL A 42 6.47 10.18 1.19
N GLY A 43 5.89 9.21 0.49
CA GLY A 43 6.59 8.08 -0.11
C GLY A 43 6.08 7.77 -1.53
N GLN A 44 6.82 6.94 -2.26
CA GLN A 44 6.49 6.55 -3.62
C GLN A 44 5.89 5.14 -3.66
N ILE A 45 4.82 4.96 -4.42
CA ILE A 45 4.21 3.66 -4.64
C ILE A 45 5.13 2.85 -5.58
N TYR A 46 5.65 1.72 -5.12
CA TYR A 46 6.46 0.82 -5.95
C TYR A 46 5.70 -0.45 -6.37
N ARG A 47 4.59 -0.77 -5.68
CA ARG A 47 3.77 -1.95 -5.98
C ARG A 47 2.35 -1.77 -5.43
N ILE A 48 1.37 -2.30 -6.16
CA ILE A 48 -0.02 -2.42 -5.71
C ILE A 48 -0.35 -3.90 -5.62
N ALA A 49 -0.95 -4.31 -4.51
CA ALA A 49 -1.29 -5.69 -4.26
C ALA A 49 -2.69 -5.81 -3.68
N THR A 50 -3.38 -6.90 -3.93
CA THR A 50 -4.66 -7.19 -3.30
C THR A 50 -4.65 -8.57 -2.67
N TYR A 51 -5.23 -8.65 -1.48
CA TYR A 51 -5.75 -9.91 -0.96
C TYR A 51 -7.24 -9.95 -1.28
N HIS A 52 -7.76 -11.11 -1.68
CA HIS A 52 -9.19 -11.26 -1.95
C HIS A 52 -10.03 -11.46 -0.67
N ASP A 53 -9.42 -11.18 0.48
CA ASP A 53 -10.03 -11.25 1.79
C ASP A 53 -10.36 -9.85 2.34
N HIS A 54 -10.52 -9.74 3.66
CA HIS A 54 -10.81 -8.50 4.36
C HIS A 54 -9.74 -7.40 4.23
N LEU A 55 -8.50 -7.71 3.83
CA LEU A 55 -7.44 -6.71 3.69
C LEU A 55 -7.59 -5.87 2.40
N GLY A 56 -8.19 -6.45 1.36
CA GLY A 56 -8.43 -5.75 0.09
C GLY A 56 -7.15 -5.26 -0.59
N ILE A 57 -7.24 -4.09 -1.23
CA ILE A 57 -6.14 -3.47 -1.97
C ILE A 57 -5.21 -2.71 -1.03
N LEU A 58 -3.91 -2.96 -1.18
CA LEU A 58 -2.82 -2.35 -0.42
C LEU A 58 -1.81 -1.70 -1.37
N LEU A 59 -1.28 -0.55 -0.94
CA LEU A 59 -0.18 0.14 -1.58
C LEU A 59 1.12 -0.20 -0.86
N CYS A 60 2.13 -0.62 -1.61
CA CYS A 60 3.48 -0.77 -1.10
C CYS A 60 4.24 0.51 -1.42
N VAL A 61 4.63 1.23 -0.37
CA VAL A 61 5.19 2.58 -0.44
C VAL A 61 6.60 2.56 0.13
N GLU A 62 7.56 3.08 -0.64
CA GLU A 62 8.95 3.29 -0.23
C GLU A 62 9.16 4.75 0.18
N TYR A 63 9.84 4.96 1.32
CA TYR A 63 10.15 6.28 1.87
C TYR A 63 11.61 6.65 1.66
N PRO A 64 11.98 7.95 1.71
CA PRO A 64 13.35 8.41 1.46
C PRO A 64 14.43 7.83 2.39
N ASN A 65 14.03 7.32 3.55
CA ASN A 65 14.93 6.64 4.50
C ASN A 65 15.21 5.17 4.12
N GLY A 66 14.68 4.68 3.00
CA GLY A 66 14.81 3.29 2.54
C GLY A 66 13.89 2.30 3.27
N GLU A 67 12.96 2.79 4.09
CA GLU A 67 11.92 1.93 4.67
C GLU A 67 10.74 1.78 3.71
N ASP A 68 10.12 0.59 3.72
CA ASP A 68 8.88 0.33 3.02
C ASP A 68 7.72 0.03 3.97
N ARG A 69 6.49 0.34 3.53
CA ARG A 69 5.25 0.05 4.25
C ARG A 69 4.18 -0.45 3.29
N MET A 70 3.36 -1.38 3.75
CA MET A 70 2.09 -1.75 3.12
C MET A 70 0.96 -0.98 3.79
N LEU A 71 0.22 -0.19 3.01
CA LEU A 71 -0.78 0.75 3.49
C LEU A 71 -2.14 0.49 2.83
N CYS A 72 -3.20 0.59 3.61
CA CYS A 72 -4.57 0.63 3.10
C CYS A 72 -4.83 1.94 2.36
N LEU A 73 -5.81 1.94 1.45
CA LEU A 73 -6.15 3.11 0.63
C LEU A 73 -6.69 4.29 1.45
N ASP A 74 -7.29 4.03 2.61
CA ASP A 74 -7.95 5.01 3.46
C ASP A 74 -7.02 5.80 4.38
N VAL A 75 -5.75 5.41 4.46
CA VAL A 75 -4.74 6.07 5.32
C VAL A 75 -3.76 6.96 4.54
N VAL A 76 -3.93 7.08 3.23
CA VAL A 76 -3.06 7.86 2.36
C VAL A 76 -3.82 8.91 1.55
N LYS A 77 -3.09 9.91 1.06
CA LYS A 77 -3.57 10.88 0.07
C LYS A 77 -2.59 10.99 -1.07
N LYS A 78 -3.08 11.14 -2.30
CA LYS A 78 -2.21 11.41 -3.45
C LYS A 78 -1.59 12.80 -3.31
N VAL A 79 -0.30 12.91 -3.59
CA VAL A 79 0.42 14.19 -3.60
C VAL A 79 1.29 14.30 -4.84
N ASN A 80 1.58 15.54 -5.25
CA ASN A 80 2.56 15.81 -6.30
C ASN A 80 3.76 16.56 -5.69
N PRO A 81 4.92 15.91 -5.51
CA PRO A 81 6.08 16.52 -4.87
C PRO A 81 6.67 17.70 -5.64
N GLU A 82 6.33 17.89 -6.93
CA GLU A 82 6.76 19.07 -7.69
C GLU A 82 5.95 20.33 -7.35
N ASN A 83 4.69 20.18 -6.94
CA ASN A 83 3.82 21.31 -6.61
C ASN A 83 4.10 21.91 -5.22
N GLU A 84 4.84 21.20 -4.36
CA GLU A 84 5.15 21.64 -2.99
C GLU A 84 6.46 22.44 -2.88
N LYS A 85 7.17 22.69 -3.99
CA LYS A 85 8.40 23.50 -4.04
C LYS A 85 8.18 25.03 -4.14
N ILE A 86 6.95 25.52 -4.01
CA ILE A 86 6.67 26.95 -4.02
C ILE A 86 6.14 27.37 -2.66
N LEU A 87 7.05 27.73 -1.74
CA LEU A 87 6.90 28.77 -0.71
C LEU A 87 8.28 29.12 -0.13
#